data_AF-A0A2N2M254-F1
#
_entry.id   AF-A0A2N2M254-F1
#
_cell.length_a   1.000
_cell.length_b   1.000
_cell.length_c   1.000
_cell.angle_alpha   90.00
_cell.angle_beta   90.00
_cell.angle_gamma   90.00
#
_symmetry.space_group_name_H-M   'P 1'
#
loop_
_entity.id
_entity.type
_entity.pdbx_description
1 polymer ?
#
loop_
_entity_poly.entity_id
_entity_poly.type
_entity_poly.pdbx_seq_one_letter_code
_entity_poly.pdbx_strand_id
1 'polypeptide(L)'
;MLGFILRIVRSVVNHVISMITAQVNIIQDAVTSPLRGIVQQVTGGVWKGEGANRFVQEMTSEVIPSLVNIGSMNMGFGNGIKKALDIMDQADRQAQSKANELFDVFGKIFS
;
A
#
# COMPACT_ATOMS: atom_id res chain seq x y z
N MET A 1 -27.15 2.94 -11.65
CA MET A 1 -26.49 3.90 -10.72
C MET A 1 -25.40 3.27 -9.87
N LEU A 2 -25.63 2.13 -9.20
CA LEU A 2 -24.61 1.44 -8.38
C LEU A 2 -23.30 1.11 -9.12
N GLY A 3 -23.37 0.55 -10.33
CA GLY A 3 -22.17 0.24 -11.13
C GLY A 3 -21.35 1.47 -11.56
N PHE A 4 -21.96 2.65 -11.68
CA PHE A 4 -21.24 3.89 -11.97
C PHE A 4 -20.50 4.42 -10.74
N ILE A 5 -21.14 4.38 -9.57
CA ILE A 5 -20.54 4.76 -8.30
C ILE A 5 -19.37 3.83 -7.96
N LEU A 6 -19.51 2.52 -8.16
CA LEU A 6 -18.43 1.55 -7.92
C LEU A 6 -17.22 1.76 -8.84
N ARG A 7 -17.43 2.18 -10.10
CA ARG A 7 -16.33 2.56 -10.99
C ARG A 7 -15.59 3.79 -10.49
N ILE A 8 -16.29 4.81 -10.00
CA ILE A 8 -15.68 6.01 -9.41
C ILE A 8 -14.87 5.63 -8.16
N VAL A 9 -15.46 4.83 -7.26
CA VAL A 9 -14.79 4.35 -6.04
C VAL A 9 -13.53 3.57 -6.38
N ARG A 10 -13.57 2.67 -7.38
CA ARG A 10 -12.38 1.96 -7.86
C ARG A 10 -11.28 2.91 -8.35
N SER A 11 -11.66 3.92 -9.14
CA SER A 11 -10.69 4.90 -9.65
C SER A 11 -10.02 5.68 -8.52
N VAL A 12 -10.80 6.16 -7.55
CA VAL A 12 -10.28 6.91 -6.40
C VAL A 12 -9.36 6.04 -5.55
N VAL A 13 -9.77 4.81 -5.26
CA VAL A 13 -8.97 3.90 -4.45
C VAL A 13 -7.67 3.50 -5.16
N ASN A 14 -7.72 3.19 -6.45
CA ASN A 14 -6.52 2.89 -7.23
C ASN A 14 -5.55 4.09 -7.23
N HIS A 15 -6.07 5.32 -7.27
CA HIS A 15 -5.26 6.52 -7.15
C HIS A 15 -4.60 6.61 -5.76
N VAL A 16 -5.34 6.38 -4.67
CA VAL A 16 -4.78 6.35 -3.31
C VAL A 16 -3.70 5.28 -3.15
N ILE A 17 -3.93 4.07 -3.67
CA ILE A 17 -2.91 3.00 -3.67
C ILE A 17 -1.66 3.46 -4.42
N SER A 18 -1.82 4.07 -5.60
CA SER A 18 -0.70 4.60 -6.37
C SER A 18 0.09 5.67 -5.60
N MET A 19 -0.59 6.55 -4.87
CA MET A 19 0.07 7.57 -4.02
C MET A 19 0.84 6.91 -2.88
N ILE A 20 0.26 5.91 -2.21
CA ILE A 20 0.92 5.13 -1.16
C ILE A 20 2.19 4.48 -1.71
N THR A 21 2.11 3.80 -2.85
CA THR A 21 3.27 3.16 -3.49
C THR A 21 4.34 4.18 -3.86
N ALA A 22 3.96 5.34 -4.41
CA ALA A 22 4.92 6.40 -4.71
C ALA A 22 5.65 6.89 -3.46
N GLN A 23 4.93 7.07 -2.35
CA GLN A 23 5.54 7.50 -1.09
C GLN A 23 6.51 6.45 -0.51
N VAL A 24 6.19 5.16 -0.65
CA VAL A 24 7.09 4.06 -0.26
C VAL A 24 8.37 4.10 -1.08
N ASN A 25 8.26 4.28 -2.39
CA ASN A 25 9.42 4.37 -3.28
C ASN A 25 10.29 5.57 -2.93
N ILE A 26 9.69 6.73 -2.63
CA ILE A 26 10.43 7.91 -2.18
C ILE A 26 11.25 7.61 -0.91
N ILE A 27 10.65 6.94 0.08
CA ILE A 27 11.37 6.59 1.33
C ILE A 27 12.52 5.62 1.05
N GLN A 28 12.34 4.65 0.16
CA GLN A 28 13.40 3.72 -0.20
C GLN A 28 14.52 4.40 -0.99
N ASP A 29 14.17 5.07 -2.09
CA ASP A 29 15.13 5.53 -3.08
C ASP A 29 15.78 6.86 -2.69
N ALA A 30 15.01 7.79 -2.12
CA ALA A 30 15.52 9.13 -1.80
C ALA A 30 16.18 9.20 -0.42
N VAL A 31 15.88 8.26 0.49
CA VAL A 31 16.36 8.32 1.87
C VAL A 31 17.12 7.06 2.26
N THR A 32 16.48 5.89 2.21
CA THR A 32 17.05 4.64 2.74
C THR A 32 18.31 4.21 1.99
N SER A 33 18.28 4.29 0.65
CA SER A 33 19.41 3.90 -0.20
C SER A 33 20.63 4.83 -0.03
N PRO A 34 20.50 6.17 -0.12
CA PRO A 34 21.60 7.09 0.20
C PRO A 34 22.15 6.89 1.61
N LEU A 35 21.28 6.68 2.60
CA LEU A 35 21.70 6.48 3.99
C LEU A 35 22.55 5.21 4.15
N ARG A 36 22.16 4.10 3.49
CA ARG A 36 22.98 2.88 3.43
C ARG A 36 24.33 3.15 2.77
N GLY A 37 24.36 3.94 1.70
CA GLY A 37 25.60 4.34 1.03
C GLY A 37 26.54 5.12 1.96
N ILE A 38 26.01 6.07 2.73
CA ILE A 38 26.77 6.84 3.72
C ILE A 38 27.33 5.91 4.80
N VAL A 39 26.49 5.02 5.35
CA VAL A 39 26.93 4.03 6.34
C VAL A 39 28.10 3.19 5.80
N GLN A 40 28.00 2.71 4.55
CA GLN A 40 29.07 1.95 3.91
C GLN A 40 30.37 2.76 3.76
N GLN A 41 30.29 4.05 3.38
CA GLN A 41 31.47 4.92 3.31
C GLN A 41 32.12 5.11 4.68
N VAL A 42 31.33 5.28 5.74
CA VAL A 42 31.82 5.39 7.11
C VAL A 42 32.48 4.07 7.55
N THR A 43 31.86 2.93 7.30
CA THR A 43 32.47 1.61 7.56
C THR A 43 33.75 1.38 6.74
N GLY A 44 33.81 1.94 5.51
CA GLY A 44 35.01 1.94 4.66
C GLY A 44 36.15 2.84 5.16
N GLY A 45 35.93 3.57 6.25
CA GLY A 45 36.96 4.34 6.94
C GLY A 45 37.13 5.77 6.46
N VAL A 46 36.17 6.32 5.69
CA VAL A 46 36.09 7.76 5.38
C VAL A 46 35.94 8.59 6.67
N TRP A 47 35.31 7.99 7.69
CA TRP A 47 35.24 8.52 9.05
C TRP A 47 35.56 7.43 10.07
N LYS A 48 36.42 7.75 11.04
CA LYS A 48 36.90 6.82 12.07
C LYS A 48 36.77 7.43 13.46
N GLY A 49 36.67 6.57 14.46
CA GLY A 49 36.57 6.94 15.88
C GLY A 49 35.25 6.48 16.50
N GLU A 50 35.07 6.75 17.80
CA GLU A 50 33.89 6.30 18.55
C GLU A 50 32.58 6.86 17.96
N GLY A 51 32.58 8.12 17.52
CA GLY A 51 31.42 8.73 16.86
C GLY A 51 31.02 8.02 15.56
N ALA A 52 31.99 7.60 14.75
CA ALA A 52 31.75 6.84 13.52
C ALA A 52 31.11 5.48 13.83
N ASN A 53 31.61 4.79 14.86
CA ASN A 53 31.07 3.51 15.30
C ASN A 53 29.64 3.65 15.82
N ARG A 54 29.37 4.66 16.66
CA ARG A 54 28.03 4.95 17.17
C ARG A 54 27.05 5.30 16.06
N PHE A 55 27.47 6.13 15.10
CA PHE A 55 26.66 6.46 13.93
C PHE A 55 26.28 5.21 13.13
N VAL A 56 27.27 4.37 12.76
CA VAL A 56 27.01 3.13 12.03
C VAL A 56 26.06 2.22 12.81
N GLN A 57 26.27 2.11 14.13
CA GLN A 57 25.43 1.31 15.00
C GLN A 57 23.97 1.83 14.98
N GLU A 58 23.73 3.10 15.31
CA GLU A 58 22.39 3.70 15.35
C GLU A 58 21.67 3.61 13.99
N MET A 59 22.39 3.89 12.90
CA MET A 59 21.82 3.81 11.56
C MET A 59 21.40 2.38 11.20
N THR A 60 22.21 1.38 11.58
CA THR A 60 21.96 -0.03 11.24
C THR A 60 20.96 -0.71 12.17
N SER A 61 20.93 -0.33 13.46
CA SER A 61 20.06 -0.98 14.45
C SER A 61 18.68 -0.32 14.56
N GLU A 62 18.57 0.98 14.32
CA GLU A 62 17.33 1.72 14.57
C GLU A 62 16.79 2.44 13.33
N VAL A 63 17.58 3.32 12.72
CA VAL A 63 17.06 4.26 11.72
C VAL A 63 16.69 3.57 10.41
N ILE A 64 17.62 2.81 9.79
CA ILE A 64 17.34 2.09 8.54
C ILE A 64 16.20 1.07 8.73
N PRO A 65 16.18 0.23 9.79
CA PRO A 65 15.05 -0.64 10.06
C PRO A 65 13.73 0.10 10.22
N SER A 66 13.71 1.24 10.92
CA SER A 66 12.50 2.04 11.10
C SER A 66 11.96 2.58 9.78
N LEU A 67 12.83 3.04 8.88
CA LEU A 67 12.44 3.48 7.53
C LEU A 67 11.84 2.33 6.71
N VAL A 68 12.42 1.14 6.79
CA VAL A 68 11.89 -0.07 6.14
C VAL A 68 10.52 -0.47 6.72
N ASN A 69 10.33 -0.34 8.03
CA ASN A 69 9.06 -0.61 8.70
C ASN A 69 7.96 0.38 8.26
N ILE A 70 8.28 1.66 8.10
CA ILE A 70 7.34 2.66 7.55
C ILE A 70 6.91 2.27 6.14
N GLY A 71 7.86 1.88 5.28
CA GLY A 71 7.56 1.38 3.94
C GLY A 71 6.62 0.17 3.96
N SER A 72 6.87 -0.78 4.86
CA SER A 72 6.06 -1.99 5.03
C SER A 72 4.65 -1.70 5.53
N MET A 73 4.50 -0.79 6.51
CA MET A 73 3.18 -0.35 7.00
C MET A 73 2.35 0.29 5.89
N ASN A 74 2.94 1.19 5.11
CA ASN A 74 2.28 1.85 3.99
C ASN A 74 1.80 0.84 2.93
N MET A 75 2.64 -0.13 2.58
CA MET A 75 2.24 -1.24 1.70
C MET A 75 1.10 -2.08 2.29
N GLY A 76 1.12 -2.31 3.61
CA GLY A 76 0.04 -2.97 4.34
C GLY A 76 -1.30 -2.24 4.19
N PHE A 77 -1.32 -0.91 4.33
CA PHE A 77 -2.52 -0.09 4.09
C PHE A 77 -3.02 -0.22 2.65
N GLY A 78 -2.14 -0.11 1.66
CA GLY A 78 -2.50 -0.27 0.25
C GLY A 78 -3.16 -1.62 -0.04
N ASN A 79 -2.61 -2.70 0.52
CA ASN A 79 -3.18 -4.04 0.38
C ASN A 79 -4.52 -4.20 1.08
N GLY A 80 -4.68 -3.64 2.29
CA GLY A 80 -5.95 -3.66 3.02
C GLY A 80 -7.06 -2.94 2.27
N ILE A 81 -6.74 -1.78 1.69
CA ILE A 81 -7.65 -1.00 0.86
C ILE A 81 -8.04 -1.79 -0.42
N LYS A 82 -7.07 -2.42 -1.09
CA LYS A 82 -7.35 -3.28 -2.26
C LYS A 82 -8.28 -4.44 -1.91
N LYS A 83 -8.03 -5.11 -0.79
CA LYS A 83 -8.88 -6.21 -0.32
C LYS A 83 -10.31 -5.74 -0.05
N ALA A 84 -10.48 -4.54 0.51
CA ALA A 84 -11.81 -3.97 0.73
C ALA A 84 -12.56 -3.74 -0.59
N LEU A 85 -11.89 -3.23 -1.63
CA LEU A 85 -12.48 -3.12 -2.98
C LEU A 85 -12.92 -4.47 -3.53
N ASP A 86 -12.07 -5.50 -3.42
CA ASP A 86 -12.38 -6.83 -3.94
C ASP A 86 -13.64 -7.40 -3.26
N ILE A 87 -13.81 -7.16 -1.95
CA ILE A 87 -15.01 -7.54 -1.20
C ILE A 87 -16.24 -6.76 -1.70
N MET A 88 -16.11 -5.45 -1.93
CA MET A 88 -17.23 -4.64 -2.48
C MET A 88 -17.66 -5.13 -3.86
N ASP A 89 -16.70 -5.49 -4.72
CA ASP A 89 -16.97 -6.02 -6.05
C ASP A 89 -17.69 -7.38 -5.99
N GLN A 90 -17.31 -8.25 -5.05
CA GLN A 90 -18.01 -9.52 -4.83
C GLN A 90 -19.44 -9.30 -4.34
N ALA A 91 -19.64 -8.39 -3.39
CA ALA A 91 -20.96 -8.06 -2.87
C ALA A 91 -21.88 -7.50 -3.97
N ASP A 92 -21.38 -6.63 -4.85
CA ASP A 92 -22.15 -6.08 -5.97
C ASP A 92 -22.58 -7.17 -6.97
N ARG A 93 -21.68 -8.10 -7.31
CA ARG A 93 -22.03 -9.24 -8.17
C ARG A 93 -23.11 -10.13 -7.56
N GLN A 94 -23.04 -10.39 -6.26
CA GLN A 94 -24.05 -11.16 -5.55
C GLN A 94 -25.40 -10.43 -5.51
N ALA A 95 -25.40 -9.12 -5.25
CA ALA A 95 -26.61 -8.30 -5.26
C ALA A 95 -27.28 -8.28 -6.64
N GLN A 96 -26.50 -8.15 -7.72
CA GLN A 96 -27.02 -8.20 -9.09
C GLN A 96 -27.61 -9.58 -9.44
N SER A 97 -26.94 -10.67 -9.05
CA SER A 97 -27.46 -12.03 -9.24
C SER A 97 -28.82 -12.21 -8.57
N LYS A 98 -28.93 -11.79 -7.29
CA LYS A 98 -30.19 -11.89 -6.55
C LYS A 98 -31.28 -10.99 -7.11
N ALA A 99 -30.94 -9.79 -7.58
CA ALA A 99 -31.90 -8.91 -8.23
C ALA A 99 -32.47 -9.57 -9.50
N ASN A 100 -31.62 -10.17 -10.32
CA ASN A 100 -32.05 -10.89 -11.53
C ASN A 100 -32.94 -12.09 -11.20
N GLU A 101 -32.59 -12.88 -10.18
CA GLU A 101 -33.44 -13.97 -9.69
C GLU A 101 -34.83 -13.46 -9.26
N LEU A 102 -34.91 -12.33 -8.56
CA LEU A 102 -36.18 -11.72 -8.18
C LEU A 102 -36.98 -11.26 -9.39
N PHE A 103 -36.35 -10.64 -10.39
CA PHE A 103 -37.03 -10.26 -11.64
C PHE A 103 -37.59 -11.47 -12.38
N ASP A 104 -36.88 -12.59 -12.42
CA ASP A 104 -37.37 -13.82 -13.02
C ASP A 104 -38.58 -14.41 -12.26
N VAL A 105 -38.55 -14.37 -10.92
CA VAL A 105 -39.67 -14.83 -10.09
C VAL A 105 -40.90 -13.94 -10.30
N PHE A 106 -40.73 -12.61 -10.27
CA PHE A 106 -41.84 -11.69 -10.52
C PHE A 106 -42.36 -11.79 -11.95
N GLY A 107 -41.47 -11.95 -12.93
CA GLY A 107 -41.82 -12.17 -14.33
C GLY A 107 -42.73 -13.39 -14.51
N LYS A 108 -42.42 -14.50 -13.84
CA LYS A 108 -43.24 -15.73 -13.85
C LYS A 108 -44.59 -15.60 -13.14
N ILE A 109 -44.74 -14.66 -12.21
CA ILE A 109 -46.01 -14.43 -11.48
C ILE A 109 -46.97 -13.56 -12.31
N PHE A 110 -46.44 -12.63 -13.10
CA PHE A 110 -47.23 -11.65 -13.86
C PHE A 110 -47.35 -11.94 -15.37
N SER A 111 -46.78 -13.05 -15.84
CA SER A 111 -46.98 -13.63 -17.18
C SER A 111 -47.92 -14.82 -17.14
#